data_AF-A0A7S2NDY5-F1
#
_entry.id   AF-A0A7S2NDY5-F1
#
_cell.length_a   1.000
_cell.length_b   1.000
_cell.length_c   1.000
_cell.angle_alpha   90.00
_cell.angle_beta   90.00
_cell.angle_gamma   90.00
#
_symmetry.space_group_name_H-M   'P 1'
#
loop_
_entity.id
_entity.type
_entity.pdbx_description
1 polymer ?
#
loop_
_entity_poly.entity_id
_entity_poly.type
_entity_poly.pdbx_seq_one_letter_code
_entity_poly.pdbx_strand_id
1 'polypeptide(L)'
;MWRVAAALGIGHDSSSGVMSPQMEKACQDLSIKVGAKALFWKTLCLGVARSFIYSVELYWFAYDNRWLPDEMVCTREERSVVLAWRGEPAFRNFCVVKVIDICMAVALLGVLWRCVKRPSLSLYMGVITYYFIWHLARKAPPFVAPYKILQAMDKCVERYSWFHFCTNGPHLLGLSCLQMAMSWVLSLSCIMPSVKLAHITWIWIVVHVAIQILVHKYYFETPYGNLWVDILLLSLGQLVATRNRLYIDRCQRHRFLAEQRRRGLTDSLREILKLTLPGHTVEPVLRCPSGVFAEHRDCVSIMFVRLDDCDQRVLMGTEQPQCIVEHLIKYFSRFDQICKESDVLAIETIGDVYVAAVGVRPEEAEQQGGHTR
;
A
#
# COMPACT_ATOMS: atom_id res chain seq x y z
N MET A 1 10.84 9.11 33.09
CA MET A 1 9.73 8.25 32.60
C MET A 1 8.74 8.97 31.69
N TRP A 2 8.37 10.24 31.93
CA TRP A 2 7.43 11.00 31.07
C TRP A 2 7.89 11.28 29.63
N ARG A 3 9.20 11.33 29.37
CA ARG A 3 9.75 11.53 28.00
C ARG A 3 9.63 10.30 27.09
N VAL A 4 9.43 9.10 27.64
CA VAL A 4 9.29 7.86 26.85
C VAL A 4 7.84 7.64 26.40
N ALA A 5 6.86 8.14 27.16
CA ALA A 5 5.44 8.10 26.78
C ALA A 5 5.14 9.01 25.57
N ALA A 6 5.81 10.17 25.47
CA ALA A 6 5.68 11.09 24.35
C ALA A 6 6.22 10.52 23.03
N ALA A 7 7.21 9.62 23.07
CA ALA A 7 7.77 8.96 21.89
C ALA A 7 6.91 7.80 21.36
N LEU A 8 5.96 7.30 22.16
CA LEU A 8 5.11 6.15 21.82
C LEU A 8 3.67 6.53 21.42
N GLY A 9 3.32 7.82 21.39
CA GLY A 9 2.04 8.29 20.86
C GLY A 9 0.81 7.76 21.62
N ILE A 10 0.95 7.41 22.91
CA ILE A 10 -0.16 7.03 23.78
C ILE A 10 -0.60 8.29 24.52
N GLY A 11 -1.24 9.21 23.80
CA GLY A 11 -1.94 10.37 24.34
C GLY A 11 -3.44 10.14 24.22
N HIS A 12 -4.13 10.13 25.36
CA HIS A 12 -5.57 9.94 25.46
C HIS A 12 -6.28 11.27 25.16
N ASP A 13 -6.38 11.66 23.88
CA ASP A 13 -7.24 12.78 23.47
C ASP A 13 -8.62 12.25 23.06
N SER A 14 -9.46 12.10 24.07
CA SER A 14 -10.91 12.01 23.92
C SER A 14 -11.47 13.43 23.80
N SER A 15 -11.63 13.95 22.57
CA SER A 15 -12.70 14.92 22.21
C SER A 15 -12.48 15.71 20.90
N SER A 16 -11.48 15.43 20.06
CA SER A 16 -11.45 16.01 18.72
C SER A 16 -11.06 14.96 17.68
N GLY A 17 -12.04 14.51 16.90
CA GLY A 17 -11.87 13.57 15.80
C GLY A 17 -11.17 14.16 14.58
N VAL A 18 -10.29 15.13 14.78
CA VAL A 18 -9.47 15.77 13.76
C VAL A 18 -8.17 14.97 13.69
N MET A 19 -7.96 14.33 12.54
CA MET A 19 -6.71 13.65 12.25
C MET A 19 -5.60 14.70 12.31
N SER A 20 -4.60 14.50 13.17
CA SER A 20 -3.46 15.42 13.24
C SER A 20 -2.85 15.57 11.83
N PRO A 21 -2.54 16.80 11.38
CA PRO A 21 -1.96 17.04 10.06
C PRO A 21 -0.64 16.27 9.84
N GLN A 22 0.06 15.89 10.92
CA GLN A 22 1.22 15.00 10.84
C GLN A 22 0.85 13.56 10.45
N MET A 23 -0.29 13.06 10.93
CA MET A 23 -0.78 11.71 10.61
C MET A 23 -1.36 11.64 9.20
N GLU A 24 -1.92 12.74 8.70
CA GLU A 24 -2.37 12.89 7.32
C GLU A 24 -1.19 12.94 6.33
N LYS A 25 -0.14 13.70 6.65
CA LYS A 25 1.10 13.74 5.88
C LYS A 25 1.81 12.38 5.88
N ALA A 26 1.90 11.70 7.03
CA ALA A 26 2.44 10.34 7.14
C ALA A 26 1.60 9.32 6.36
N CYS A 27 0.29 9.49 6.31
CA CYS A 27 -0.57 8.69 5.45
C CYS A 27 -0.34 9.02 3.97
N GLN A 28 -0.30 10.29 3.55
CA GLN A 28 -0.08 10.70 2.16
C GLN A 28 1.28 10.24 1.61
N ASP A 29 2.34 10.33 2.41
CA ASP A 29 3.65 9.74 2.10
C ASP A 29 3.57 8.21 1.93
N LEU A 30 2.61 7.56 2.57
CA LEU A 30 2.31 6.13 2.35
C LEU A 30 1.54 5.86 1.05
N SER A 31 0.87 6.83 0.43
CA SER A 31 0.25 6.67 -0.90
C SER A 31 1.30 6.49 -2.01
N ILE A 32 2.54 6.91 -1.75
CA ILE A 32 3.71 6.63 -2.59
C ILE A 32 4.04 5.11 -2.60
N LYS A 33 3.36 4.28 -1.78
CA LYS A 33 3.49 2.80 -1.75
C LYS A 33 2.75 2.03 -2.86
N VAL A 34 2.38 2.65 -3.97
CA VAL A 34 2.44 1.93 -5.27
C VAL A 34 3.89 1.45 -5.50
N GLY A 35 4.86 2.23 -5.01
CA GLY A 35 6.28 1.87 -4.94
C GLY A 35 6.60 0.70 -4.00
N ALA A 36 5.82 0.39 -2.96
CA ALA A 36 6.13 -0.76 -2.08
C ALA A 36 5.78 -2.10 -2.72
N LYS A 37 4.72 -2.15 -3.54
CA LYS A 37 4.44 -3.31 -4.39
C LYS A 37 5.55 -3.48 -5.44
N ALA A 38 5.98 -2.39 -6.08
CA ALA A 38 7.08 -2.43 -7.04
C ALA A 38 8.43 -2.80 -6.39
N LEU A 39 8.72 -2.29 -5.20
CA LEU A 39 9.93 -2.60 -4.43
C LEU A 39 9.92 -4.05 -3.96
N PHE A 40 8.76 -4.57 -3.54
CA PHE A 40 8.54 -5.98 -3.22
C PHE A 40 8.80 -6.89 -4.44
N TRP A 41 8.26 -6.55 -5.61
CA TRP A 41 8.50 -7.34 -6.83
C TRP A 41 9.97 -7.25 -7.24
N LYS A 42 10.60 -6.09 -7.10
CA LYS A 42 12.03 -5.94 -7.32
C LYS A 42 12.84 -6.80 -6.36
N THR A 43 12.60 -6.77 -5.05
CA THR A 43 13.38 -7.57 -4.08
C THR A 43 13.14 -9.07 -4.22
N LEU A 44 11.90 -9.49 -4.50
CA LEU A 44 11.59 -10.90 -4.75
C LEU A 44 12.25 -11.40 -6.04
N CYS A 45 12.14 -10.63 -7.13
CA CYS A 45 12.82 -10.95 -8.39
C CYS A 45 14.34 -10.93 -8.24
N LEU A 46 14.92 -9.98 -7.50
CA LEU A 46 16.36 -9.95 -7.21
C LEU A 46 16.82 -11.14 -6.37
N GLY A 47 16.03 -11.57 -5.38
CA GLY A 47 16.33 -12.74 -4.55
C GLY A 47 16.30 -14.03 -5.36
N VAL A 48 15.27 -14.23 -6.17
CA VAL A 48 15.16 -15.40 -7.06
C VAL A 48 16.24 -15.34 -8.16
N ALA A 49 16.51 -14.17 -8.74
CA ALA A 49 17.55 -14.00 -9.75
C ALA A 49 18.95 -14.26 -9.18
N ARG A 50 19.27 -13.76 -7.99
CA ARG A 50 20.54 -14.10 -7.31
C ARG A 50 20.65 -15.61 -7.09
N SER A 51 19.62 -16.23 -6.52
CA SER A 51 19.58 -17.68 -6.31
C SER A 51 19.75 -18.48 -7.61
N PHE A 52 19.16 -18.00 -8.69
CA PHE A 52 19.30 -18.59 -10.03
C PHE A 52 20.73 -18.42 -10.57
N ILE A 53 21.30 -17.22 -10.51
CA ILE A 53 22.69 -16.94 -10.91
C ILE A 53 23.66 -17.84 -10.12
N TYR A 54 23.51 -17.95 -8.81
CA TYR A 54 24.32 -18.85 -7.98
C TYR A 54 24.22 -20.32 -8.41
N SER A 55 23.01 -20.79 -8.75
CA SER A 55 22.81 -22.18 -9.16
C SER A 55 23.42 -22.45 -10.55
N VAL A 56 23.37 -21.46 -11.44
CA VAL A 56 23.97 -21.53 -12.78
C VAL A 56 25.49 -21.46 -12.72
N GLU A 57 26.07 -20.58 -11.90
CA GLU A 57 27.52 -20.48 -11.72
C GLU A 57 28.11 -21.75 -11.11
N LEU A 58 27.48 -22.31 -10.08
CA LEU A 58 27.88 -23.60 -9.50
C LEU A 58 27.78 -24.75 -10.51
N TYR A 59 26.72 -24.77 -11.33
CA TYR A 59 26.57 -25.77 -12.39
C TYR A 59 27.65 -25.61 -13.46
N TRP A 60 27.94 -24.38 -13.88
CA TRP A 60 28.95 -24.08 -14.89
C TRP A 60 30.36 -24.42 -14.41
N PHE A 61 30.67 -24.07 -13.16
CA PHE A 61 31.92 -24.43 -12.50
C PHE A 61 32.11 -25.95 -12.38
N ALA A 62 31.04 -26.69 -12.12
CA ALA A 62 31.07 -28.14 -12.09
C ALA A 62 31.29 -28.75 -13.50
N TYR A 63 30.80 -28.10 -14.56
CA TYR A 63 30.79 -28.64 -15.91
C TYR A 63 32.04 -28.28 -16.75
N ASP A 64 32.59 -27.06 -16.62
CA ASP A 64 33.68 -26.60 -17.50
C ASP A 64 35.09 -26.95 -16.97
N ASN A 65 35.80 -27.84 -17.69
CA ASN A 65 37.15 -28.31 -17.34
C ASN A 65 38.23 -27.24 -17.48
N ARG A 66 37.96 -26.15 -18.20
CA ARG A 66 38.97 -25.17 -18.60
C ARG A 66 39.29 -24.13 -17.54
N TRP A 67 38.56 -24.12 -16.42
CA TRP A 67 38.66 -23.13 -15.35
C TRP A 67 39.51 -23.55 -14.14
N LEU A 68 40.19 -24.70 -14.19
CA LEU A 68 41.36 -24.92 -13.33
C LEU A 68 42.62 -24.57 -14.15
N PRO A 69 43.10 -23.31 -14.12
CA PRO A 69 44.44 -23.02 -14.59
C PRO A 69 45.42 -23.94 -13.84
N ASP A 70 46.48 -24.40 -14.51
CA ASP A 70 47.56 -25.14 -13.85
C ASP A 70 48.29 -24.32 -12.76
N GLU A 71 47.96 -23.04 -12.62
CA GLU A 71 48.44 -22.13 -11.56
C GLU A 71 47.61 -22.14 -10.26
N MET A 72 46.54 -22.95 -10.14
CA MET A 72 45.88 -23.09 -8.83
C MET A 72 46.82 -23.81 -7.85
N VAL A 73 47.14 -23.14 -6.73
CA VAL A 73 47.91 -23.69 -5.60
C VAL A 73 47.02 -24.67 -4.82
N CYS A 74 46.65 -25.78 -5.44
CA CYS A 74 46.09 -26.93 -4.74
C CYS A 74 47.19 -27.97 -4.54
N THR A 75 47.21 -28.60 -3.37
CA THR A 75 48.03 -29.80 -3.20
C THR A 75 47.55 -30.90 -4.16
N ARG A 76 48.45 -31.80 -4.58
CA ARG A 76 48.13 -32.92 -5.48
C ARG A 76 47.00 -33.81 -4.93
N GLU A 77 46.87 -33.89 -3.60
CA GLU A 77 45.81 -34.60 -2.90
C GLU A 77 44.44 -33.90 -3.00
N GLU A 78 44.38 -32.57 -2.91
CA GLU A 78 43.10 -31.85 -3.03
C GLU A 78 42.57 -31.91 -4.47
N ARG A 79 43.47 -31.83 -5.47
CA ARG A 79 43.10 -31.99 -6.89
C ARG A 79 42.56 -33.39 -7.18
N SER A 80 43.13 -34.43 -6.55
CA SER A 80 42.66 -35.80 -6.72
C SER A 80 41.30 -36.05 -6.07
N VAL A 81 41.00 -35.42 -4.92
CA VAL A 81 39.69 -35.49 -4.26
C VAL A 81 38.58 -34.87 -5.13
N VAL A 82 38.84 -33.70 -5.73
CA VAL A 82 37.87 -33.04 -6.63
C VAL A 82 37.64 -33.85 -7.90
N LEU A 83 38.71 -34.39 -8.50
CA LEU A 83 38.62 -35.23 -9.70
C LEU A 83 37.95 -36.59 -9.41
N ALA A 84 38.21 -37.19 -8.26
CA ALA A 84 37.58 -38.43 -7.82
C ALA A 84 36.07 -38.25 -7.63
N TRP A 85 35.65 -37.16 -6.99
CA TRP A 85 34.23 -36.86 -6.83
C TRP A 85 33.52 -36.71 -8.18
N ARG A 86 34.18 -36.13 -9.17
CA ARG A 86 33.61 -35.94 -10.50
C ARG A 86 33.32 -37.25 -11.24
N GLY A 87 34.12 -38.28 -10.96
CA GLY A 87 33.91 -39.63 -11.48
C GLY A 87 32.81 -40.40 -10.75
N GLU A 88 32.37 -39.93 -9.58
CA GLU A 88 31.34 -40.62 -8.81
C GLU A 88 29.93 -40.37 -9.36
N PRO A 89 29.03 -41.37 -9.30
CA PRO A 89 27.61 -41.20 -9.64
C PRO A 89 26.93 -40.11 -8.79
N ALA A 90 27.48 -39.79 -7.62
CA ALA A 90 27.03 -38.69 -6.76
C ALA A 90 27.10 -37.32 -7.46
N PHE A 91 28.11 -37.09 -8.30
CA PHE A 91 28.26 -35.85 -9.06
C PHE A 91 27.15 -35.67 -10.10
N ARG A 92 26.85 -36.74 -10.86
CA ARG A 92 25.76 -36.73 -11.85
C ARG A 92 24.42 -36.45 -11.18
N ASN A 93 24.17 -37.05 -10.01
CA ASN A 93 22.96 -36.80 -9.22
C ASN A 93 22.91 -35.35 -8.73
N PHE A 94 24.03 -34.77 -8.28
CA PHE A 94 24.09 -33.36 -7.87
C PHE A 94 23.75 -32.41 -9.02
N CYS A 95 24.29 -32.64 -10.24
CA CYS A 95 23.94 -31.85 -11.42
C CYS A 95 22.44 -31.93 -11.75
N VAL A 96 21.85 -33.13 -11.74
CA VAL A 96 20.41 -33.34 -12.00
C VAL A 96 19.57 -32.58 -10.96
N VAL A 97 19.95 -32.65 -9.68
CA VAL A 97 19.28 -31.96 -8.58
C VAL A 97 19.32 -30.43 -8.75
N LYS A 98 20.43 -29.87 -9.25
CA LYS A 98 20.52 -28.42 -9.54
C LYS A 98 19.69 -27.98 -10.73
N VAL A 99 19.60 -28.81 -11.78
CA VAL A 99 18.68 -28.53 -12.90
C VAL A 99 17.24 -28.51 -12.42
N ILE A 100 16.85 -29.47 -11.56
CA ILE A 100 15.51 -29.49 -10.94
C ILE A 100 15.26 -28.23 -10.10
N ASP A 101 16.23 -27.80 -9.29
CA ASP A 101 16.14 -26.59 -8.47
C ASP A 101 15.89 -25.33 -9.33
N ILE A 102 16.59 -25.22 -10.45
CA ILE A 102 16.41 -24.14 -11.43
C ILE A 102 15.00 -24.18 -12.05
N CYS A 103 14.54 -25.35 -12.50
CA CYS A 103 13.20 -25.52 -13.05
C CYS A 103 12.10 -25.14 -12.03
N MET A 104 12.27 -25.54 -10.77
CA MET A 104 11.36 -25.22 -9.67
C MET A 104 11.32 -23.72 -9.36
N ALA A 105 12.45 -23.02 -9.45
CA ALA A 105 12.51 -21.57 -9.29
C ALA A 105 11.79 -20.82 -10.44
N VAL A 106 11.96 -21.29 -11.68
CA VAL A 106 11.25 -20.72 -12.85
C VAL A 106 9.74 -20.96 -12.75
N ALA A 107 9.32 -22.16 -12.34
CA ALA A 107 7.92 -22.47 -12.10
C ALA A 107 7.31 -21.56 -11.02
N LEU A 108 8.03 -21.31 -9.91
CA LEU A 108 7.61 -20.38 -8.87
C LEU A 108 7.36 -18.97 -9.42
N LEU A 109 8.29 -18.45 -10.23
CA LEU A 109 8.13 -17.13 -10.86
C LEU A 109 6.88 -17.07 -11.76
N GLY A 110 6.59 -18.14 -12.49
CA GLY A 110 5.36 -18.27 -13.29
C GLY A 110 4.08 -18.23 -12.45
N VAL A 111 4.04 -18.96 -11.33
CA VAL A 111 2.89 -18.96 -10.42
C VAL A 111 2.74 -17.61 -9.71
N LEU A 112 3.84 -17.01 -9.28
CA LEU A 112 3.88 -15.66 -8.71
C LEU A 112 3.32 -14.62 -9.70
N TRP A 113 3.73 -14.68 -10.96
CA TRP A 113 3.19 -13.81 -12.02
C TRP A 113 1.68 -14.02 -12.22
N ARG A 114 1.20 -15.26 -12.17
CA ARG A 114 -0.23 -15.58 -12.25
C ARG A 114 -1.01 -15.04 -11.04
N CYS A 115 -0.44 -15.11 -9.83
CA CYS A 115 -1.02 -14.53 -8.61
C CYS A 115 -1.18 -13.01 -8.71
N VAL A 116 -0.26 -12.30 -9.38
CA VAL A 116 -0.40 -10.85 -9.64
C VAL A 116 -1.59 -10.56 -10.53
N LYS A 117 -1.73 -11.32 -11.61
CA LYS A 117 -2.79 -11.09 -12.60
C LYS A 117 -4.17 -11.46 -12.06
N ARG A 118 -4.27 -12.52 -11.25
CA ARG A 118 -5.53 -13.01 -10.69
C ARG A 118 -5.34 -13.48 -9.24
N PRO A 119 -5.51 -12.58 -8.25
CA PRO A 119 -5.37 -12.95 -6.85
C PRO A 119 -6.51 -13.88 -6.43
N SER A 120 -6.17 -15.09 -5.98
CA SER A 120 -7.10 -16.00 -5.33
C SER A 120 -6.46 -16.60 -4.07
N LEU A 121 -7.29 -16.90 -3.07
CA LEU A 121 -6.82 -17.42 -1.78
C LEU A 121 -6.12 -18.79 -1.93
N SER A 122 -6.64 -19.66 -2.80
CA SER A 122 -6.08 -21.00 -3.04
C SER A 122 -4.72 -20.93 -3.72
N LEU A 123 -4.56 -20.09 -4.76
CA LEU A 123 -3.26 -19.87 -5.39
C LEU A 123 -2.25 -19.30 -4.41
N TYR A 124 -2.68 -18.39 -3.54
CA TYR A 124 -1.82 -17.78 -2.54
C TYR A 124 -1.29 -18.81 -1.52
N MET A 125 -2.17 -19.65 -0.97
CA MET A 125 -1.77 -20.74 -0.09
C MET A 125 -0.89 -21.77 -0.80
N GLY A 126 -1.17 -22.07 -2.06
CA GLY A 126 -0.34 -22.95 -2.89
C GLY A 126 1.09 -22.43 -3.07
N VAL A 127 1.25 -21.13 -3.37
CA VAL A 127 2.57 -20.48 -3.50
C VAL A 127 3.33 -20.49 -2.18
N ILE A 128 2.66 -20.18 -1.07
CA ILE A 128 3.29 -20.20 0.26
C ILE A 128 3.79 -21.60 0.57
N THR A 129 2.92 -22.61 0.46
CA THR A 129 3.25 -24.00 0.75
C THR A 129 4.39 -24.50 -0.14
N TYR A 130 4.31 -24.23 -1.44
CA TYR A 130 5.36 -24.59 -2.39
C TYR A 130 6.70 -23.93 -2.04
N TYR A 131 6.70 -22.64 -1.71
CA TYR A 131 7.92 -21.93 -1.35
C TYR A 131 8.54 -22.45 -0.06
N PHE A 132 7.73 -22.75 0.95
CA PHE A 132 8.21 -23.37 2.19
C PHE A 132 8.82 -24.75 1.90
N ILE A 133 8.12 -25.62 1.17
CA ILE A 133 8.63 -26.93 0.78
C ILE A 133 9.93 -26.81 -0.01
N TRP A 134 9.99 -25.88 -0.97
CA TRP A 134 11.18 -25.64 -1.79
C TRP A 134 12.37 -25.15 -0.94
N HIS A 135 12.15 -24.18 -0.06
CA HIS A 135 13.17 -23.68 0.85
C HIS A 135 13.66 -24.76 1.83
N LEU A 136 12.78 -25.66 2.27
CA LEU A 136 13.11 -26.81 3.10
C LEU A 136 13.96 -27.83 2.33
N ALA A 137 13.59 -28.15 1.09
CA ALA A 137 14.30 -29.09 0.23
C ALA A 137 15.76 -28.64 -0.01
N ARG A 138 16.00 -27.34 -0.21
CA ARG A 138 17.35 -26.80 -0.43
C ARG A 138 18.31 -26.96 0.76
N LYS A 139 17.79 -27.18 1.97
CA LYS A 139 18.59 -27.42 3.18
C LYS A 139 18.89 -28.89 3.43
N ALA A 140 18.24 -29.81 2.71
CA ALA A 140 18.44 -31.25 2.85
C ALA A 140 19.37 -31.79 1.74
N PRO A 141 20.23 -32.79 2.02
CA PRO A 141 20.89 -33.53 0.95
C PRO A 141 19.82 -34.25 0.10
N PRO A 142 19.97 -34.31 -1.23
CA PRO A 142 21.18 -34.09 -2.03
C PRO A 142 21.45 -32.64 -2.49
N PHE A 143 20.65 -31.64 -2.06
CA PHE A 143 20.77 -30.26 -2.57
C PHE A 143 22.01 -29.50 -2.05
N VAL A 144 22.57 -29.97 -0.93
CA VAL A 144 23.80 -29.46 -0.31
C VAL A 144 24.94 -30.44 -0.61
N ALA A 145 26.07 -29.93 -1.09
CA ALA A 145 27.26 -30.75 -1.32
C ALA A 145 27.79 -31.30 0.02
N PRO A 146 28.37 -32.51 0.06
CA PRO A 146 28.96 -33.05 1.27
C PRO A 146 30.03 -32.10 1.85
N TYR A 147 30.02 -31.92 3.18
CA TYR A 147 30.90 -30.98 3.89
C TYR A 147 32.40 -31.18 3.56
N LYS A 148 32.83 -32.44 3.39
CA LYS A 148 34.23 -32.78 3.04
C LYS A 148 34.67 -32.18 1.69
N ILE A 149 33.74 -32.07 0.72
CA ILE A 149 34.03 -31.51 -0.60
C ILE A 149 34.05 -29.99 -0.54
N LEU A 150 33.14 -29.38 0.20
CA LEU A 150 33.16 -27.93 0.46
C LEU A 150 34.46 -27.51 1.13
N GLN A 151 34.94 -28.27 2.12
CA GLN A 151 36.20 -27.98 2.81
C GLN A 151 37.43 -28.15 1.91
N ALA A 152 37.43 -29.13 1.00
CA ALA A 152 38.49 -29.31 0.01
C ALA A 152 38.50 -28.18 -1.04
N MET A 153 37.31 -27.71 -1.45
CA MET A 153 37.19 -26.57 -2.37
C MET A 153 37.60 -25.25 -1.72
N ASP A 154 37.29 -25.04 -0.44
CA ASP A 154 37.62 -23.80 0.28
C ASP A 154 39.15 -23.59 0.39
N LYS A 155 39.90 -24.67 0.66
CA LYS A 155 41.38 -24.63 0.69
C LYS A 155 42.02 -24.34 -0.67
N CYS A 156 41.37 -24.79 -1.75
CA CYS A 156 41.87 -24.64 -3.11
C CYS A 156 41.62 -23.25 -3.72
N VAL A 157 40.73 -22.44 -3.15
CA VAL A 157 40.22 -21.20 -3.75
C VAL A 157 40.62 -19.97 -2.93
N GLU A 158 41.87 -19.90 -2.46
CA GLU A 158 42.40 -18.70 -1.77
C GLU A 158 42.46 -17.45 -2.67
N ARG A 159 42.42 -17.59 -4.00
CA ARG A 159 42.65 -16.48 -4.95
C ARG A 159 41.40 -15.76 -5.45
N TYR A 160 40.19 -16.29 -5.22
CA TYR A 160 38.94 -15.67 -5.67
C TYR A 160 38.08 -15.24 -4.47
N SER A 161 38.18 -13.96 -4.11
CA SER A 161 37.51 -13.35 -2.94
C SER A 161 35.99 -13.55 -2.90
N TRP A 162 35.33 -13.63 -4.06
CA TRP A 162 33.88 -13.84 -4.15
C TRP A 162 33.47 -15.31 -3.98
N PHE A 163 34.34 -16.25 -4.37
CA PHE A 163 34.09 -17.68 -4.20
C PHE A 163 34.37 -18.12 -2.76
N HIS A 164 35.43 -17.57 -2.13
CA HIS A 164 35.68 -17.68 -0.69
C HIS A 164 34.45 -17.22 0.13
N PHE A 165 33.81 -16.11 -0.27
CA PHE A 165 32.58 -15.64 0.38
C PHE A 165 31.40 -16.63 0.27
N CYS A 166 31.41 -17.50 -0.74
CA CYS A 166 30.39 -18.53 -0.97
C CYS A 166 30.74 -19.89 -0.35
N THR A 167 32.03 -20.20 -0.17
CA THR A 167 32.53 -21.47 0.38
C THR A 167 32.94 -21.41 1.84
N ASN A 168 33.07 -20.21 2.43
CA ASN A 168 33.44 -19.98 3.84
C ASN A 168 32.38 -20.53 4.81
N GLY A 169 32.38 -21.84 4.96
CA GLY A 169 31.75 -22.60 6.02
C GLY A 169 30.22 -22.80 5.94
N PRO A 170 29.71 -23.86 6.61
CA PRO A 170 28.28 -24.09 6.78
C PRO A 170 27.53 -22.91 7.43
N HIS A 171 28.26 -21.98 8.06
CA HIS A 171 27.72 -20.79 8.71
C HIS A 171 27.28 -19.68 7.73
N LEU A 172 28.02 -19.39 6.63
CA LEU A 172 27.61 -18.35 5.66
C LEU A 172 26.46 -18.81 4.75
N LEU A 173 26.39 -20.11 4.42
CA LEU A 173 25.25 -20.69 3.71
C LEU A 173 23.98 -20.55 4.57
N GLY A 174 24.11 -20.78 5.88
CA GLY A 174 23.06 -20.53 6.88
C GLY A 174 22.58 -19.08 6.89
N LEU A 175 23.50 -18.11 6.93
CA LEU A 175 23.19 -16.67 6.92
C LEU A 175 22.47 -16.23 5.63
N SER A 176 22.91 -16.73 4.48
CA SER A 176 22.30 -16.40 3.18
C SER A 176 20.86 -16.92 3.11
N CYS A 177 20.64 -18.17 3.53
CA CYS A 177 19.30 -18.75 3.64
C CYS A 177 18.43 -18.02 4.67
N LEU A 178 19.01 -17.59 5.80
CA LEU A 178 18.33 -16.80 6.82
C LEU A 178 17.88 -15.44 6.27
N GLN A 179 18.73 -14.76 5.51
CA GLN A 179 18.40 -13.49 4.86
C GLN A 179 17.29 -13.65 3.80
N MET A 180 17.29 -14.76 3.05
CA MET A 180 16.19 -15.10 2.14
C MET A 180 14.88 -15.38 2.90
N ALA A 181 14.95 -16.07 4.04
CA ALA A 181 13.78 -16.31 4.89
C ALA A 181 13.25 -15.01 5.50
N MET A 182 14.12 -14.13 6.01
CA MET A 182 13.74 -12.84 6.58
C MET A 182 13.09 -11.91 5.56
N SER A 183 13.73 -11.76 4.39
CA SER A 183 13.17 -10.94 3.31
C SER A 183 11.81 -11.48 2.89
N TRP A 184 11.64 -12.80 2.79
CA TRP A 184 10.34 -13.42 2.51
C TRP A 184 9.29 -13.15 3.58
N VAL A 185 9.63 -13.32 4.87
CA VAL A 185 8.75 -13.03 6.01
C VAL A 185 8.25 -11.60 6.01
N LEU A 186 9.15 -10.64 5.78
CA LEU A 186 8.77 -9.22 5.67
C LEU A 186 7.90 -8.95 4.45
N SER A 187 8.15 -9.70 3.36
CA SER A 187 7.42 -9.59 2.10
C SER A 187 5.98 -10.14 2.22
N LEU A 188 5.76 -11.20 3.01
CA LEU A 188 4.45 -11.84 3.25
C LEU A 188 3.41 -10.85 3.79
N SER A 189 3.81 -9.87 4.61
CA SER A 189 2.90 -8.84 5.12
C SER A 189 2.37 -7.89 4.04
N CYS A 190 3.08 -7.76 2.92
CA CYS A 190 2.61 -6.99 1.77
C CYS A 190 1.60 -7.76 0.94
N ILE A 191 1.71 -9.10 0.86
CA ILE A 191 0.87 -9.93 -0.01
C ILE A 191 -0.40 -10.38 0.71
N MET A 192 -0.36 -10.59 2.03
CA MET A 192 -1.53 -11.07 2.75
C MET A 192 -2.68 -10.07 2.70
N PRO A 193 -3.88 -10.46 2.24
CA PRO A 193 -5.02 -9.55 2.11
C PRO A 193 -5.67 -9.22 3.46
N SER A 194 -5.47 -10.06 4.47
CA SER A 194 -6.19 -10.00 5.75
C SER A 194 -5.25 -10.19 6.93
N VAL A 195 -5.50 -9.45 8.01
CA VAL A 195 -4.82 -9.60 9.30
C VAL A 195 -5.10 -10.95 9.96
N LYS A 196 -6.24 -11.58 9.68
CA LYS A 196 -6.58 -12.92 10.20
C LYS A 196 -5.61 -13.99 9.68
N LEU A 197 -5.12 -13.83 8.45
CA LEU A 197 -4.13 -14.73 7.86
C LEU A 197 -2.72 -14.52 8.42
N ALA A 198 -2.44 -13.39 9.08
CA ALA A 198 -1.12 -13.13 9.68
C ALA A 198 -0.77 -14.11 10.81
N HIS A 199 -1.77 -14.74 11.45
CA HIS A 199 -1.51 -15.79 12.43
C HIS A 199 -1.04 -17.09 11.78
N ILE A 200 -1.40 -17.34 10.52
CA ILE A 200 -1.04 -18.56 9.80
C ILE A 200 0.48 -18.58 9.50
N THR A 201 1.15 -17.43 9.38
CA THR A 201 2.61 -17.40 9.19
C THR A 201 3.40 -17.87 10.41
N TRP A 202 2.83 -17.81 11.61
CA TRP A 202 3.47 -18.36 12.82
C TRP A 202 3.57 -19.89 12.77
N ILE A 203 2.54 -20.56 12.23
CA ILE A 203 2.55 -22.01 12.05
C ILE A 203 3.74 -22.43 11.18
N TRP A 204 4.02 -21.68 10.12
CA TRP A 204 5.13 -21.98 9.22
C TRP A 204 6.52 -21.78 9.85
N ILE A 205 6.67 -20.88 10.82
CA ILE A 205 7.92 -20.79 11.60
C ILE A 205 8.12 -22.04 12.43
N VAL A 206 7.07 -22.51 13.12
CA VAL A 206 7.15 -23.72 13.93
C VAL A 206 7.56 -24.92 13.07
N VAL A 207 6.96 -25.05 11.88
CA VAL A 207 7.33 -26.07 10.88
C VAL A 207 8.79 -25.91 10.44
N HIS A 208 9.25 -24.68 10.18
CA HIS A 208 10.65 -24.43 9.81
C HIS A 208 11.63 -24.87 10.90
N VAL A 209 11.34 -24.53 12.16
CA VAL A 209 12.15 -24.88 13.32
C VAL A 209 12.19 -26.39 13.54
N ALA A 210 11.03 -27.06 13.47
CA ALA A 210 10.94 -28.52 13.62
C ALA A 210 11.82 -29.24 12.60
N ILE A 211 11.84 -28.76 11.34
CA ILE A 211 12.64 -29.37 10.30
C ILE A 211 14.13 -29.03 10.46
N GLN A 212 14.51 -27.84 10.92
CA GLN A 212 15.92 -27.55 11.28
C GLN A 212 16.42 -28.56 12.33
N ILE A 213 15.62 -28.83 13.36
CA ILE A 213 15.97 -29.80 14.41
C ILE A 213 16.14 -31.20 13.83
N LEU A 214 15.22 -31.64 12.95
CA LEU A 214 15.31 -32.96 12.30
C LEU A 214 16.55 -33.10 11.40
N VAL A 215 16.83 -32.09 10.56
CA VAL A 215 18.00 -32.08 9.67
C VAL A 215 19.29 -32.09 10.48
N HIS A 216 19.36 -31.28 11.55
CA HIS A 216 20.52 -31.24 12.42
C HIS A 216 20.75 -32.60 13.10
N LYS A 217 19.69 -33.20 13.69
CA LYS A 217 19.77 -34.51 14.35
C LYS A 217 20.25 -35.64 13.42
N TYR A 218 19.87 -35.60 12.14
CA TYR A 218 20.15 -36.70 11.21
C TYR A 218 21.48 -36.54 10.47
N TYR A 219 21.94 -35.30 10.21
CA TYR A 219 23.07 -35.05 9.31
C TYR A 219 24.29 -34.38 9.95
N PHE A 220 24.16 -33.73 11.11
CA PHE A 220 25.26 -32.96 11.70
C PHE A 220 25.53 -33.37 13.15
N GLU A 221 26.77 -33.76 13.45
CA GLU A 221 27.22 -34.11 14.82
C GLU A 221 27.67 -32.88 15.65
N THR A 222 27.70 -31.67 15.06
CA THR A 222 28.19 -30.44 15.71
C THR A 222 27.13 -29.75 16.57
N PRO A 223 27.48 -29.04 17.66
CA PRO A 223 26.52 -28.48 18.63
C PRO A 223 25.63 -27.34 18.08
N TYR A 224 24.42 -27.24 18.66
CA TYR A 224 23.27 -26.36 18.37
C TYR A 224 23.48 -24.83 18.41
N GLY A 225 24.71 -24.31 18.41
CA GLY A 225 25.04 -22.96 18.87
C GLY A 225 24.23 -21.80 18.25
N ASN A 226 23.79 -21.92 17.00
CA ASN A 226 23.16 -20.81 16.26
C ASN A 226 21.64 -20.94 16.07
N LEU A 227 21.01 -22.07 16.45
CA LEU A 227 19.58 -22.30 16.21
C LEU A 227 18.70 -21.26 16.92
N TRP A 228 19.09 -20.88 18.14
CA TRP A 228 18.37 -19.89 18.93
C TRP A 228 18.39 -18.49 18.31
N VAL A 229 19.50 -18.12 17.68
CA VAL A 229 19.65 -16.82 16.99
C VAL A 229 18.69 -16.75 15.80
N ASP A 230 18.60 -17.83 15.02
CA ASP A 230 17.70 -17.91 13.86
C ASP A 230 16.22 -17.83 14.28
N ILE A 231 15.83 -18.50 15.36
CA ILE A 231 14.47 -18.45 15.91
C ILE A 231 14.14 -17.03 16.38
N LEU A 232 15.06 -16.41 17.13
CA LEU A 232 14.88 -15.04 17.63
C LEU A 232 14.72 -14.05 16.46
N LEU A 233 15.56 -14.18 15.43
CA LEU A 233 15.53 -13.28 14.29
C LEU A 233 14.28 -13.44 13.42
N LEU A 234 13.83 -14.67 13.17
CA LEU A 234 12.60 -14.95 12.41
C LEU A 234 11.35 -14.48 13.16
N SER A 235 11.31 -14.66 14.48
CA SER A 235 10.18 -14.20 15.32
C SER A 235 10.12 -12.68 15.41
N LEU A 236 11.27 -12.00 15.58
CA LEU A 236 11.34 -10.54 15.53
C LEU A 236 10.91 -10.01 14.15
N GLY A 237 11.36 -10.67 13.08
CA GLY A 237 10.96 -10.36 11.71
C GLY A 237 9.46 -10.42 11.51
N GLN A 238 8.78 -11.48 11.97
CA GLN A 238 7.32 -11.59 11.89
C GLN A 238 6.59 -10.55 12.74
N LEU A 239 7.13 -10.21 13.91
CA LEU A 239 6.51 -9.20 14.76
C LEU A 239 6.51 -7.84 14.07
N VAL A 240 7.63 -7.46 13.46
CA VAL A 240 7.75 -6.23 12.65
C VAL A 240 6.80 -6.29 11.47
N ALA A 241 6.75 -7.42 10.76
CA ALA A 241 5.89 -7.62 9.60
C ALA A 241 4.39 -7.49 9.97
N THR A 242 3.97 -8.11 11.08
CA THR A 242 2.61 -8.04 11.62
C THR A 242 2.25 -6.64 12.09
N ARG A 243 3.16 -5.95 12.78
CA ARG A 243 2.97 -4.54 13.19
C ARG A 243 2.78 -3.63 11.98
N ASN A 244 3.63 -3.76 10.97
CA ASN A 244 3.51 -2.99 9.73
C ASN A 244 2.18 -3.26 9.03
N ARG A 245 1.70 -4.52 9.03
CA ARG A 245 0.41 -4.86 8.45
C ARG A 245 -0.75 -4.21 9.21
N LEU A 246 -0.75 -4.32 10.53
CA LEU A 246 -1.75 -3.69 11.40
C LEU A 246 -1.78 -2.17 11.21
N TYR A 247 -0.61 -1.56 11.08
CA TYR A 247 -0.47 -0.13 10.80
C TYR A 247 -1.12 0.24 9.45
N ILE A 248 -0.80 -0.48 8.37
CA ILE A 248 -1.38 -0.22 7.04
C ILE A 248 -2.91 -0.36 7.06
N ASP A 249 -3.44 -1.41 7.69
CA ASP A 249 -4.88 -1.66 7.79
C ASP A 249 -5.60 -0.53 8.55
N ARG A 250 -5.03 -0.07 9.66
CA ARG A 250 -5.56 1.09 10.40
C ARG A 250 -5.54 2.36 9.54
N CYS A 251 -4.44 2.65 8.86
CA CYS A 251 -4.35 3.80 7.97
C CYS A 251 -5.40 3.77 6.85
N GLN A 252 -5.64 2.61 6.24
CA GLN A 252 -6.67 2.44 5.20
C GLN A 252 -8.06 2.74 5.74
N ARG A 253 -8.40 2.25 6.95
CA ARG A 253 -9.70 2.53 7.58
C ARG A 253 -9.88 4.00 7.91
N HIS A 254 -8.86 4.64 8.49
CA HIS A 254 -8.94 6.07 8.81
C HIS A 254 -9.11 6.93 7.56
N ARG A 255 -8.41 6.61 6.47
CA ARG A 255 -8.60 7.29 5.18
C ARG A 255 -10.02 7.12 4.65
N PHE A 256 -10.57 5.92 4.72
CA PHE A 256 -11.95 5.67 4.29
C PHE A 256 -12.96 6.50 5.09
N LEU A 257 -12.82 6.53 6.41
CA LEU A 257 -13.70 7.33 7.29
C LEU A 257 -13.54 8.84 7.06
N ALA A 258 -12.32 9.32 6.85
CA ALA A 258 -12.05 10.72 6.54
C ALA A 258 -12.70 11.13 5.21
N GLU A 259 -12.56 10.29 4.18
CA GLU A 259 -13.19 10.53 2.87
C GLU A 259 -14.72 10.51 2.97
N GLN A 260 -15.30 9.62 3.77
CA GLN A 260 -16.75 9.57 3.99
C GLN A 260 -17.25 10.85 4.69
N ARG A 261 -16.54 11.35 5.71
CA ARG A 261 -16.88 12.63 6.35
C ARG A 261 -16.76 13.80 5.38
N ARG A 262 -15.67 13.87 4.61
CA ARG A 262 -15.45 14.92 3.62
C ARG A 262 -16.62 15.00 2.62
N ARG A 263 -17.11 13.85 2.14
CA ARG A 263 -18.29 13.79 1.28
C ARG A 263 -19.54 14.33 1.97
N GLY A 264 -19.82 13.88 3.20
CA GLY A 264 -20.97 14.39 3.97
C GLY A 264 -20.92 15.91 4.17
N LEU A 265 -19.76 16.47 4.52
CA LEU A 265 -19.59 17.93 4.63
C LEU A 265 -19.78 18.65 3.30
N THR A 266 -19.30 18.07 2.19
CA THR A 266 -19.45 18.65 0.85
C THR A 266 -20.93 18.65 0.43
N ASP A 267 -21.66 17.59 0.74
CA ASP A 267 -23.09 17.46 0.44
C ASP A 267 -23.91 18.47 1.26
N SER A 268 -23.65 18.58 2.57
CA SER A 268 -24.29 19.59 3.42
C SER A 268 -23.97 21.02 2.98
N LEU A 269 -22.71 21.31 2.63
CA LEU A 269 -22.31 22.61 2.09
C LEU A 269 -23.04 22.93 0.79
N ARG A 270 -23.14 21.95 -0.12
CA ARG A 270 -23.86 22.10 -1.38
C ARG A 270 -25.34 22.35 -1.17
N GLU A 271 -25.96 21.71 -0.18
CA GLU A 271 -27.36 21.91 0.18
C GLU A 271 -27.60 23.34 0.71
N ILE A 272 -26.75 23.82 1.62
CA ILE A 272 -26.81 25.19 2.14
C ILE A 272 -26.63 26.20 1.00
N LEU A 273 -25.65 26.00 0.12
CA LEU A 273 -25.41 26.90 -1.01
C LEU A 273 -26.60 26.94 -1.98
N LYS A 274 -27.34 25.84 -2.18
CA LYS A 274 -28.56 25.85 -3.01
C LYS A 274 -29.71 26.68 -2.40
N LEU A 275 -29.70 26.91 -1.10
CA LEU A 275 -30.69 27.77 -0.43
C LEU A 275 -30.34 29.26 -0.55
N THR A 276 -29.05 29.58 -0.75
CA THR A 276 -28.55 30.96 -0.79
C THR A 276 -28.25 31.45 -2.20
N LEU A 277 -27.92 30.54 -3.12
CA LEU A 277 -27.48 30.86 -4.47
C LEU A 277 -28.37 30.20 -5.51
N PRO A 278 -28.60 30.87 -6.66
CA PRO A 278 -29.23 30.25 -7.82
C PRO A 278 -28.46 29.01 -8.28
N GLY A 279 -29.16 27.97 -8.74
CA GLY A 279 -28.55 26.67 -9.06
C GLY A 279 -27.39 26.71 -10.07
N HIS A 280 -27.38 27.70 -10.98
CA HIS A 280 -26.35 27.87 -12.01
C HIS A 280 -25.02 28.47 -11.47
N THR A 281 -25.04 29.16 -10.32
CA THR A 281 -23.83 29.78 -9.74
C THR A 281 -23.12 28.91 -8.70
N VAL A 282 -23.80 27.86 -8.20
CA VAL A 282 -23.25 26.97 -7.16
C VAL A 282 -21.96 26.27 -7.64
N GLU A 283 -21.97 25.72 -8.86
CA GLU A 283 -20.83 24.94 -9.37
C GLU A 283 -19.59 25.82 -9.68
N PRO A 284 -19.72 27.01 -10.32
CA PRO A 284 -18.60 27.95 -10.46
C PRO A 284 -18.00 28.39 -9.12
N VAL A 285 -18.84 28.73 -8.13
CA VAL A 285 -18.39 29.18 -6.80
C VAL A 285 -17.65 28.05 -6.06
N LEU A 286 -18.11 26.81 -6.18
CA LEU A 286 -17.42 25.65 -5.61
C LEU A 286 -16.05 25.38 -6.25
N ARG A 287 -15.86 25.70 -7.54
CA ARG A 287 -14.57 25.55 -8.23
C ARG A 287 -13.57 26.64 -7.85
N CYS A 288 -14.05 27.87 -7.63
CA CYS A 288 -13.22 29.03 -7.33
C CYS A 288 -13.80 29.82 -6.15
N PRO A 289 -13.58 29.38 -4.90
CA PRO A 289 -14.17 30.01 -3.72
C PRO A 289 -13.69 31.44 -3.44
N SER A 290 -12.54 31.84 -3.99
CA SER A 290 -11.96 33.18 -3.85
C SER A 290 -12.03 34.02 -5.13
N GLY A 291 -12.66 33.50 -6.19
CA GLY A 291 -12.85 34.24 -7.43
C GLY A 291 -14.04 35.20 -7.33
N VAL A 292 -13.90 36.40 -7.89
CA VAL A 292 -15.06 37.25 -8.16
C VAL A 292 -15.83 36.64 -9.32
N PHE A 293 -17.06 36.20 -9.06
CA PHE A 293 -17.96 35.71 -10.11
C PHE A 293 -18.77 36.89 -10.65
N ALA A 294 -18.39 37.39 -11.82
CA ALA A 294 -19.10 38.47 -12.51
C ALA A 294 -19.40 38.03 -13.94
N GLU A 295 -20.68 38.02 -14.30
CA GLU A 295 -21.15 37.64 -15.63
C GLU A 295 -21.95 38.81 -16.22
N HIS A 296 -21.62 39.18 -17.47
CA HIS A 296 -22.37 40.19 -18.18
C HIS A 296 -23.63 39.57 -18.78
N ARG A 297 -24.78 40.23 -18.58
CA ARG A 297 -26.08 39.79 -19.08
C ARG A 297 -26.79 40.96 -19.77
N ASP A 298 -27.13 40.75 -21.03
CA ASP A 298 -27.98 41.64 -21.80
C ASP A 298 -29.46 41.27 -21.59
N CYS A 299 -30.37 42.22 -21.82
CA CYS A 299 -31.82 41.98 -21.78
C CYS A 299 -32.38 41.50 -20.43
N VAL A 300 -31.92 42.11 -19.33
CA VAL A 300 -32.46 41.86 -17.98
C VAL A 300 -33.53 42.88 -17.63
N SER A 301 -34.65 42.43 -17.06
CA SER A 301 -35.67 43.31 -16.45
C SER A 301 -35.64 43.12 -14.94
N ILE A 302 -35.57 44.23 -14.18
CA ILE A 302 -35.52 44.24 -12.71
C ILE A 302 -36.74 44.97 -12.18
N MET A 303 -37.40 44.38 -11.19
CA MET A 303 -38.57 44.93 -10.52
C MET A 303 -38.24 45.19 -9.05
N PHE A 304 -38.58 46.40 -8.59
CA PHE A 304 -38.53 46.80 -7.18
C PHE A 304 -39.96 47.01 -6.69
N VAL A 305 -40.35 46.31 -5.63
CA VAL A 305 -41.66 46.45 -5.00
C VAL A 305 -41.44 46.92 -3.57
N ARG A 306 -41.96 48.12 -3.24
CA ARG A 306 -41.90 48.66 -1.88
C ARG A 306 -43.27 48.57 -1.23
N LEU A 307 -43.32 48.14 0.03
CA LEU A 307 -44.53 48.17 0.84
C LEU A 307 -44.65 49.49 1.57
N ASP A 308 -45.60 50.33 1.17
CA ASP A 308 -45.84 51.64 1.78
C ASP A 308 -46.33 51.51 3.24
N ASP A 309 -46.16 52.59 4.00
CA ASP A 309 -46.64 52.79 5.39
C ASP A 309 -46.07 51.86 6.48
N CYS A 310 -45.09 51.00 6.19
CA CYS A 310 -44.46 50.15 7.20
C CYS A 310 -43.78 50.99 8.31
N ASP A 311 -43.00 51.99 7.93
CA ASP A 311 -42.30 52.87 8.88
C ASP A 311 -43.28 53.66 9.74
N GLN A 312 -44.35 54.17 9.12
CA GLN A 312 -45.30 55.05 9.77
C GLN A 312 -46.12 54.31 10.86
N ARG A 313 -46.43 53.02 10.64
CA ARG A 313 -47.13 52.16 11.61
C ARG A 313 -46.27 51.86 12.85
N VAL A 314 -44.95 51.75 12.69
CA VAL A 314 -44.01 51.63 13.81
C VAL A 314 -43.92 52.96 14.55
N LEU A 315 -43.70 54.07 13.84
CA LEU A 315 -43.53 55.40 14.42
C LEU A 315 -44.76 55.89 15.18
N MET A 316 -45.96 55.57 14.70
CA MET A 316 -47.23 55.93 15.34
C MET A 316 -47.65 54.96 16.45
N GLY A 317 -46.86 53.91 16.72
CA GLY A 317 -47.16 52.91 17.76
C GLY A 317 -48.44 52.11 17.51
N THR A 318 -48.93 52.10 16.26
CA THR A 318 -50.20 51.47 15.89
C THR A 318 -50.08 49.95 15.85
N GLU A 319 -48.87 49.43 15.61
CA GLU A 319 -48.55 48.00 15.65
C GLU A 319 -47.21 47.74 16.35
N GLN A 320 -47.09 46.55 16.94
CA GLN A 320 -45.81 46.10 17.48
C GLN A 320 -44.86 45.70 16.33
N PRO A 321 -43.55 45.94 16.48
CA PRO A 321 -42.57 45.58 15.44
C PRO A 321 -42.63 44.10 15.01
N GLN A 322 -42.96 43.20 15.94
CA GLN A 322 -43.13 41.77 15.65
C GLN A 322 -44.27 41.51 14.67
N CYS A 323 -45.43 42.16 14.85
CA CYS A 323 -46.58 42.01 13.96
C CYS A 323 -46.26 42.52 12.54
N ILE A 324 -45.46 43.58 12.43
CA ILE A 324 -45.03 44.11 11.12
C ILE A 324 -44.11 43.12 10.42
N VAL A 325 -43.16 42.51 11.14
CA VAL A 325 -42.31 41.45 10.58
C VAL A 325 -43.14 40.25 10.10
N GLU A 326 -44.15 39.84 10.88
CA GLU A 326 -45.06 38.76 10.46
C GLU A 326 -45.86 39.13 9.20
N HIS A 327 -46.31 40.38 9.07
CA HIS A 327 -46.94 40.88 7.86
C HIS A 327 -45.97 40.84 6.67
N LEU A 328 -44.74 41.33 6.82
CA LEU A 328 -43.72 41.29 5.77
C LEU A 328 -43.44 39.86 5.31
N ILE A 329 -43.26 38.92 6.24
CA ILE A 329 -43.07 37.50 5.93
C ILE A 329 -44.24 36.96 5.11
N LYS A 330 -45.47 37.29 5.50
CA LYS A 330 -46.68 36.84 4.78
C LYS A 330 -46.74 37.40 3.35
N TYR A 331 -46.45 38.68 3.16
CA TYR A 331 -46.45 39.30 1.83
C TYR A 331 -45.32 38.77 0.95
N PHE A 332 -44.09 38.71 1.45
CA PHE A 332 -42.94 38.20 0.72
C PHE A 332 -43.09 36.72 0.37
N SER A 333 -43.61 35.89 1.28
CA SER A 333 -43.92 34.48 0.96
C SER A 333 -44.92 34.36 -0.20
N ARG A 334 -45.88 35.29 -0.31
CA ARG A 334 -46.84 35.32 -1.41
C ARG A 334 -46.19 35.80 -2.70
N PHE A 335 -45.29 36.77 -2.64
CA PHE A 335 -44.50 37.21 -3.79
C PHE A 335 -43.58 36.10 -4.30
N ASP A 336 -42.92 35.36 -3.42
CA ASP A 336 -42.09 34.21 -3.77
C ASP A 336 -42.91 33.15 -4.54
N GLN A 337 -44.15 32.90 -4.11
CA GLN A 337 -45.04 32.00 -4.81
C GLN A 337 -45.37 32.50 -6.22
N ILE A 338 -45.72 33.79 -6.37
CA ILE A 338 -46.02 34.40 -7.66
C ILE A 338 -44.80 34.37 -8.59
N CYS A 339 -43.60 34.66 -8.05
CA CYS A 339 -42.36 34.61 -8.81
C CYS A 339 -42.09 33.19 -9.30
N LYS A 340 -42.30 32.17 -8.47
CA LYS A 340 -42.15 30.77 -8.87
C LYS A 340 -43.14 30.34 -9.95
N GLU A 341 -44.38 30.83 -9.89
CA GLU A 341 -45.42 30.55 -10.90
C GLU A 341 -45.16 31.28 -12.23
N SER A 342 -44.55 32.47 -12.17
CA SER A 342 -44.27 33.33 -13.34
C SER A 342 -42.86 33.16 -13.90
N ASP A 343 -42.10 32.19 -13.39
CA ASP A 343 -40.67 31.95 -13.68
C ASP A 343 -39.76 33.19 -13.51
N VAL A 344 -40.07 34.02 -12.52
CA VAL A 344 -39.27 35.18 -12.14
C VAL A 344 -38.28 34.78 -11.04
N LEU A 345 -37.05 35.28 -11.11
CA LEU A 345 -36.04 35.08 -10.07
C LEU A 345 -36.19 36.13 -8.96
N ALA A 346 -36.56 35.71 -7.76
CA ALA A 346 -36.41 36.52 -6.56
C ALA A 346 -34.92 36.69 -6.24
N ILE A 347 -34.46 37.93 -6.08
CA ILE A 347 -33.06 38.25 -5.83
C ILE A 347 -32.82 38.36 -4.33
N GLU A 348 -33.46 39.35 -3.70
CA GLU A 348 -33.32 39.61 -2.27
C GLU A 348 -34.46 40.49 -1.74
N THR A 349 -34.51 40.60 -0.42
CA THR A 349 -35.39 41.53 0.30
C THR A 349 -34.53 42.48 1.12
N ILE A 350 -34.78 43.79 1.01
CA ILE A 350 -34.07 44.84 1.74
C ILE A 350 -35.11 45.63 2.53
N GLY A 351 -35.33 45.26 3.80
CA GLY A 351 -36.35 45.90 4.64
C GLY A 351 -37.77 45.68 4.12
N ASP A 352 -38.44 46.76 3.73
CA ASP A 352 -39.78 46.80 3.12
C ASP A 352 -39.78 46.67 1.58
N VAL A 353 -38.59 46.51 0.98
CA VAL A 353 -38.41 46.38 -0.47
C VAL A 353 -38.13 44.93 -0.88
N TYR A 354 -38.86 44.46 -1.89
CA TYR A 354 -38.70 43.16 -2.54
C TYR A 354 -38.11 43.35 -3.94
N VAL A 355 -37.07 42.60 -4.28
CA VAL A 355 -36.36 42.70 -5.56
C VAL A 355 -36.46 41.40 -6.34
N ALA A 356 -36.90 41.50 -7.60
CA ALA A 356 -37.03 40.37 -8.50
C ALA A 356 -36.54 40.72 -9.90
N ALA A 357 -36.09 39.73 -10.68
CA ALA A 357 -35.57 39.93 -12.01
C ALA A 357 -35.90 38.78 -12.97
N VAL A 358 -35.93 39.09 -14.27
CA VAL A 358 -36.10 38.16 -15.39
C VAL A 358 -34.96 38.37 -16.39
N GLY A 359 -34.53 37.31 -17.07
CA GLY A 359 -33.41 37.33 -18.02
C GLY A 359 -32.05 37.07 -17.36
N VAL A 360 -32.04 36.68 -16.08
CA VAL A 360 -30.79 36.45 -15.31
C VAL A 360 -30.32 35.00 -15.44
N ARG A 361 -31.24 34.05 -15.62
CA ARG A 361 -30.86 32.64 -15.74
C ARG A 361 -30.33 32.35 -17.16
N PRO A 362 -29.26 31.56 -17.30
CA PRO A 362 -28.70 31.22 -18.61
C PRO A 362 -29.72 30.51 -19.54
N GLU A 363 -30.64 29.75 -18.96
CA GLU A 363 -31.70 29.03 -19.70
C GLU A 363 -32.69 29.97 -20.39
N GLU A 364 -32.95 31.15 -19.81
CA GLU A 364 -33.85 32.18 -20.36
C GLU A 364 -33.19 32.95 -21.53
N ALA A 365 -31.87 33.10 -21.48
CA ALA A 365 -31.10 33.80 -22.51
C ALA A 365 -31.00 33.00 -23.82
N GLU A 366 -30.91 31.67 -23.77
CA GLU A 366 -30.85 30.82 -24.96
C GLU A 366 -32.19 30.78 -25.74
N GLN A 367 -33.32 30.86 -25.03
CA GLN A 367 -34.65 30.82 -25.67
C GLN A 367 -34.96 32.09 -26.47
N GLN A 368 -34.43 33.25 -26.07
CA GLN A 368 -34.63 34.50 -26.79
C GLN A 368 -33.74 34.65 -28.04
N GLY A 369 -32.59 33.98 -28.07
CA GLY A 369 -31.71 33.94 -29.26
C GLY A 369 -32.24 33.09 -30.43
N GLY A 370 -33.27 32.26 -30.19
CA GLY A 370 -33.91 31.42 -31.20
C GLY A 370 -35.08 32.07 -31.94
N HIS A 371 -35.54 33.24 -31.52
CA HIS A 371 -36.70 33.94 -32.13
C HIS A 371 -36.33 35.15 -32.98
N THR A 372 -35.03 35.46 -33.12
CA THR A 372 -34.49 36.56 -33.93
C THR A 372 -33.50 36.08 -34.98
N ARG A 373 -33.90 35.08 -35.79
CA ARG A 373 -33.21 34.75 -37.04
C ARG A 373 -34.15 34.57 -38.21
#